data_AF-A0AAI8C743-F1
#
_entry.id   AF-A0AAI8C743-F1
#
_cell.length_a   1.000
_cell.length_b   1.000
_cell.length_c   1.000
_cell.angle_alpha   90.00
_cell.angle_beta   90.00
_cell.angle_gamma   90.00
#
_symmetry.space_group_name_H-M   'P 1'
#
loop_
_entity.id
_entity.type
_entity.pdbx_description
1 polymer ?
#
loop_
_entity_poly.entity_id
_entity_poly.type
_entity_poly.pdbx_seq_one_letter_code
_entity_poly.pdbx_strand_id
1 'polypeptide(L)' 'MLQSRQKLLVGVDVYEQEPIYDTNYELLHFDNVVCTPHIGYEEESSYELYFGTAFENVVSYIKGTPLYIANPEVL' A
#
# COMPACT_ATOMS: atom_id res chain seq x y z
N MET A 1 -20.74 11.57 -6.91
CA MET A 1 -20.52 11.97 -5.49
C MET A 1 -19.58 13.15 -5.41
N LEU A 2 -18.33 13.00 -5.88
CA LEU A 2 -17.32 14.07 -5.87
C LEU A 2 -17.71 15.32 -6.70
N GLN A 3 -18.43 15.13 -7.81
CA GLN A 3 -18.95 16.20 -8.67
C GLN A 3 -20.31 16.76 -8.23
N SER A 4 -20.89 16.27 -7.12
CA SER A 4 -22.22 16.72 -6.66
C SER A 4 -22.13 18.02 -5.86
N ARG A 5 -23.24 18.77 -5.72
CA ARG A 5 -23.28 20.05 -4.95
C ARG A 5 -23.03 19.89 -3.44
N GLN A 6 -22.78 18.68 -2.96
CA GLN A 6 -22.49 18.40 -1.57
C GLN A 6 -21.01 18.71 -1.30
N LYS A 7 -20.72 19.63 -0.37
CA LYS A 7 -19.34 19.95 0.03
C LYS A 7 -18.74 18.78 0.83
N LEU A 8 -18.14 17.83 0.13
CA LEU A 8 -17.38 16.72 0.71
C LEU A 8 -15.90 16.90 0.36
N LEU A 9 -15.02 16.72 1.34
CA LEU A 9 -13.57 16.62 1.14
C LEU A 9 -13.18 15.15 1.27
N VAL A 10 -12.29 14.67 0.39
CA VAL A 10 -11.88 13.25 0.34
C VAL A 10 -10.37 13.15 0.33
N GLY A 11 -9.82 12.19 1.10
CA GLY A 11 -8.43 11.76 1.01
C GLY A 11 -8.37 10.36 0.41
N VAL A 12 -7.48 10.14 -0.55
CA VAL A 12 -7.25 8.85 -1.22
C VAL A 12 -5.77 8.54 -1.21
N ASP A 13 -5.41 7.34 -0.77
CA ASP A 13 -4.02 6.84 -0.78
C ASP A 13 -3.81 5.71 -1.79
N VAL A 14 -4.87 4.97 -2.14
CA VAL A 14 -4.79 3.79 -3.00
C VAL A 14 -5.66 3.94 -4.24
N TYR A 15 -5.21 3.35 -5.35
CA TYR A 15 -5.85 3.40 -6.66
C TYR A 15 -5.91 2.00 -7.28
N GLU A 16 -6.82 1.78 -8.21
CA GLU A 16 -6.99 0.49 -8.87
C GLU A 16 -5.79 0.11 -9.74
N GLN A 17 -5.17 1.10 -10.39
CA GLN A 17 -3.96 0.91 -11.18
C GLN A 17 -2.87 1.82 -10.63
N GLU A 18 -1.83 1.20 -10.10
CA GLU A 18 -0.66 1.89 -9.54
C GLU A 18 0.62 1.49 -10.29
N PRO A 19 1.63 2.38 -10.30
CA PRO A 19 1.59 3.77 -9.85
C PRO A 19 0.89 4.70 -10.87
N ILE A 20 0.35 5.82 -10.39
CA ILE A 20 -0.28 6.84 -11.25
C ILE A 20 0.80 7.68 -11.93
N TYR A 21 1.08 7.40 -13.21
CA TYR A 21 1.97 8.22 -14.04
C TYR A 21 1.24 9.25 -14.92
N ASP A 22 -0.04 8.99 -15.24
CA ASP A 22 -0.84 9.91 -16.05
C ASP A 22 -1.20 11.14 -15.22
N THR A 23 -0.64 12.29 -15.61
CA THR A 23 -0.93 13.56 -14.96
C THR A 23 -2.37 14.02 -15.17
N ASN A 24 -3.10 13.43 -16.12
CA ASN A 24 -4.51 13.71 -16.38
C ASN A 24 -5.48 12.80 -15.61
N TYR A 25 -4.97 11.97 -14.69
CA TYR A 25 -5.80 11.11 -13.88
C TYR A 25 -6.87 11.93 -13.12
N GLU A 26 -8.14 11.56 -13.27
CA GLU A 26 -9.28 12.41 -12.93
C GLU A 26 -9.23 12.95 -11.49
N LEU A 27 -8.88 12.10 -10.51
CA LEU A 27 -8.86 12.49 -9.10
C LEU A 27 -7.80 13.54 -8.76
N LEU A 28 -6.71 13.64 -9.55
CA LEU A 28 -5.66 14.66 -9.34
C LEU A 28 -6.13 16.07 -9.67
N HIS A 29 -7.27 16.21 -10.35
CA HIS A 29 -7.81 17.50 -10.79
C HIS A 29 -9.04 17.95 -10.00
N PHE A 30 -9.49 17.19 -9.01
CA PHE A 30 -10.61 17.60 -8.18
C PHE A 30 -10.14 18.44 -6.99
N ASP A 31 -10.60 19.69 -6.92
CA ASP A 31 -10.26 20.64 -5.84
C ASP A 31 -10.64 20.16 -4.43
N ASN A 32 -11.52 19.15 -4.33
CA ASN A 32 -11.98 18.58 -3.07
C ASN A 32 -11.38 17.21 -2.76
N VAL A 33 -10.34 16.80 -3.48
CA VAL A 33 -9.64 15.52 -3.27
C VAL A 33 -8.16 15.78 -2.98
N VAL A 34 -7.66 15.15 -1.92
CA VAL A 34 -6.23 15.05 -1.63
C VAL A 34 -5.78 13.63 -1.96
N CYS A 35 -4.83 13.52 -2.87
CA CYS A 35 -4.26 12.27 -3.34
C CYS A 35 -2.87 12.06 -2.73
N THR A 36 -2.62 10.91 -2.13
CA THR A 36 -1.28 10.45 -1.74
C THR A 36 -0.91 9.19 -2.52
N PRO A 37 0.38 8.92 -2.80
CA PRO A 37 0.79 7.84 -3.69
C PRO A 37 1.10 6.54 -2.94
N HIS A 38 0.10 5.92 -2.29
CA HIS A 38 0.20 4.67 -1.54
C HIS A 38 1.31 4.69 -0.47
N ILE A 39 1.32 5.76 0.33
CA ILE A 39 2.36 6.00 1.34
C ILE A 39 1.88 5.71 2.76
N GLY A 40 0.71 5.09 2.94
CA GLY A 40 0.14 4.80 4.26
C GLY A 40 1.04 3.97 5.19
N TYR A 41 1.99 3.21 4.63
CA TYR A 41 2.97 2.41 5.38
C TYR A 41 4.43 2.84 5.15
N GLU A 42 4.67 3.92 4.39
CA GLU A 42 6.01 4.42 4.10
C GLU A 42 6.56 5.27 5.24
N GLU A 43 6.96 4.58 6.32
CA GLU A 43 7.55 5.16 7.51
C GLU A 43 8.70 4.28 8.01
N GLU A 44 9.71 4.89 8.63
CA GLU A 44 10.96 4.23 9.05
C GLU A 44 10.73 2.99 9.92
N SER A 45 9.95 3.11 10.99
CA SER A 45 9.65 2.01 11.92
C SER A 45 8.85 0.90 11.24
N SER A 46 7.93 1.28 10.34
CA SER A 46 7.15 0.36 9.52
C SER A 46 8.06 -0.45 8.60
N TYR A 47 9.03 0.20 7.96
CA TYR A 47 10.03 -0.46 7.11
C TYR A 47 10.89 -1.43 7.91
N GLU A 48 11.43 -1.00 9.06
CA GLU A 48 12.24 -1.87 9.93
C GLU A 48 11.44 -3.12 10.36
N LEU A 49 10.18 -2.95 10.74
CA LEU A 49 9.31 -4.07 11.12
C LEU A 49 9.05 -5.02 9.93
N TYR A 50 8.57 -4.49 8.81
CA TYR A 50 8.14 -5.32 7.68
C TYR A 50 9.30 -6.00 6.97
N PHE A 51 10.37 -5.25 6.65
CA PHE A 51 11.54 -5.83 5.99
C PHE A 51 12.31 -6.76 6.92
N GLY A 52 12.46 -6.40 8.21
CA GLY A 52 13.05 -7.29 9.20
C GLY A 52 12.34 -8.64 9.26
N THR A 53 11.01 -8.63 9.37
CA THR A 53 10.19 -9.85 9.37
C THR A 53 10.30 -10.64 8.06
N ALA A 54 10.28 -9.95 6.92
CA ALA A 54 10.41 -10.60 5.61
C ALA A 54 11.75 -11.32 5.45
N PHE A 55 12.85 -10.70 5.88
CA PHE A 55 14.17 -11.33 5.84
C PHE A 55 14.29 -12.50 6.80
N GLU A 56 13.73 -12.39 8.01
CA GLU A 56 13.68 -13.50 8.97
C GLU A 56 12.94 -14.72 8.41
N ASN A 57 11.84 -14.50 7.69
CA ASN A 57 11.08 -15.58 7.06
C ASN A 57 11.90 -16.32 6.01
N VAL A 58 12.63 -15.60 5.14
CA VAL A 58 13.50 -16.19 4.13
C VAL A 58 14.61 -17.02 4.77
N VAL A 59 15.31 -16.46 5.76
CA VAL A 59 16.40 -17.16 6.46
C VAL A 59 15.89 -18.41 7.18
N SER A 60 14.74 -18.32 7.84
CA SER A 60 14.16 -19.42 8.59
C SER A 60 13.67 -20.55 7.67
N TYR A 61 13.13 -20.21 6.50
CA TYR A 61 12.79 -21.19 5.47
C TYR A 61 14.03 -21.96 5.00
N ILE A 62 15.13 -21.27 4.67
CA ILE A 62 16.40 -21.90 4.25
C ILE A 62 16.97 -22.83 5.33
N LYS A 63 16.76 -22.50 6.62
CA LYS A 63 17.19 -23.32 7.76
C LYS A 63 16.29 -24.52 8.06
N GLY A 64 15.20 -24.72 7.32
CA GLY A 64 14.25 -25.81 7.54
C GLY A 64 13.27 -25.55 8.68
N THR A 65 13.14 -24.31 9.14
CA THR A 65 12.21 -23.89 10.20
C THR A 65 11.30 -22.77 9.68
N PRO A 66 10.44 -23.01 8.68
CA PRO A 66 9.66 -21.96 8.03
C PRO A 66 8.71 -21.26 9.01
N LEU A 67 8.58 -19.93 8.85
CA LEU A 67 7.70 -19.08 9.67
C LEU A 67 6.62 -18.44 8.78
N TYR A 68 5.44 -18.19 9.36
CA TYR A 68 4.31 -17.44 8.76
C TYR A 68 3.94 -17.83 7.31
N ILE A 69 4.02 -19.13 6.97
CA ILE A 69 3.65 -19.62 5.64
C ILE A 69 2.15 -19.42 5.43
N ALA A 70 1.80 -18.64 4.41
CA ALA A 70 0.41 -18.31 4.09
C ALA A 70 -0.38 -19.52 3.56
N ASN A 71 0.31 -20.45 2.90
CA ASN A 71 -0.23 -21.63 2.25
C ASN A 71 0.54 -22.91 2.68
N PRO A 72 0.35 -23.39 3.92
CA PRO A 72 1.15 -24.50 4.47
C PRO A 72 1.08 -25.81 3.65
N GLU A 73 0.08 -25.97 2.79
CA GLU A 73 -0.10 -27.14 1.94
C GLU A 73 0.98 -27.33 0.86
N VAL A 74 1.84 -26.33 0.61
CA VAL A 74 2.93 -26.42 -0.37
C VAL A 74 4.30 -26.76 0.25
N LEU A 75 4.36 -26.98 1.56
CA LEU A 75 5.59 -27.35 2.28
C LEU A 75 5.98 -28.81 2.10
#